data_AF-A0A970Z6S5-F1
#
_entry.id   AF-A0A970Z6S5-F1
#
_cell.length_a   1.000
_cell.length_b   1.000
_cell.length_c   1.000
_cell.angle_alpha   90.00
_cell.angle_beta   90.00
_cell.angle_gamma   90.00
#
_symmetry.space_group_name_H-M   'P 1'
#
loop_
_entity.id
_entity.type
_entity.pdbx_description
1 polymer ?
#
loop_
_entity_poly.entity_id
_entity_poly.type
_entity_poly.pdbx_seq_one_letter_code
_entity_poly.pdbx_strand_id
1 'polypeptide(L)' 'MTTSGSDPDTGVTGWPQAPTGASSATLPEPPETGDPAVDAVVLALAATVEEPLQAQVEAFDRAHRMLQDRLSDVEG' A
#
# COMPACT_ATOMS: atom_id res chain seq x y z
N MET A 1 32.47 -42.39 33.17
CA MET A 1 31.28 -41.56 33.37
C MET A 1 31.22 -40.56 32.23
N THR A 2 30.18 -40.71 31.42
CA THR A 2 29.85 -39.97 30.21
C THR A 2 29.07 -38.69 30.52
N THR A 3 29.43 -37.57 29.89
CA THR A 3 28.51 -36.46 29.57
C THR A 3 28.99 -35.89 28.22
N SER A 4 28.27 -36.07 27.11
CA SER A 4 27.04 -35.32 26.72
C SER A 4 27.37 -33.85 26.44
N GLY A 5 27.12 -33.23 25.29
CA GLY A 5 26.52 -33.55 23.99
C GLY A 5 26.84 -32.32 23.11
N SER A 6 27.30 -32.47 21.86
CA SER A 6 26.49 -32.42 20.63
C SER A 6 25.39 -31.35 20.56
N ASP A 7 25.52 -30.55 19.49
CA ASP A 7 24.55 -29.69 18.79
C ASP A 7 24.34 -28.22 19.22
N PRO A 8 24.76 -27.24 18.39
CA PRO A 8 24.11 -25.94 18.32
C PRO A 8 22.83 -26.06 17.49
N ASP A 9 21.72 -26.44 18.14
CA ASP A 9 20.40 -26.38 17.52
C ASP A 9 20.04 -24.91 17.29
N THR A 10 20.07 -24.54 16.01
CA THR A 10 19.80 -23.19 15.53
C THR A 10 18.29 -22.98 15.57
N GLY A 11 17.78 -22.69 16.77
CA GLY A 11 16.37 -22.37 17.02
C GLY A 11 15.97 -21.01 16.44
N VAL A 12 15.93 -20.89 15.10
CA VAL A 12 15.22 -19.82 14.40
C VAL A 12 13.72 -20.15 14.34
N THR A 13 13.13 -20.42 15.50
CA THR A 13 11.71 -20.76 15.61
C THR A 13 10.98 -19.57 16.21
N GLY A 14 10.54 -18.64 15.37
CA GLY A 14 9.77 -17.50 15.87
C GLY A 14 9.46 -16.38 14.89
N TRP A 15 9.49 -16.62 13.58
CA TRP A 15 8.84 -15.67 12.67
C TRP A 15 7.36 -16.06 12.57
N PRO A 16 6.42 -15.18 12.96
CA PRO A 16 5.01 -15.47 12.81
C PRO A 16 4.74 -15.64 11.31
N GLN A 17 4.26 -16.82 10.93
CA GLN A 17 3.82 -17.04 9.55
C GLN A 17 2.71 -16.02 9.26
N ALA A 18 2.87 -15.27 8.15
CA ALA A 18 1.79 -14.45 7.64
C ALA A 18 0.57 -15.35 7.40
N PRO A 19 -0.63 -14.95 7.85
CA PRO A 19 -1.83 -15.75 7.62
C PRO A 19 -2.00 -15.95 6.12
N THR A 20 -1.95 -17.21 5.68
CA THR A 20 -2.19 -17.63 4.30
C THR A 20 -3.69 -17.60 4.03
N GLY A 21 -4.27 -16.43 4.17
CA GLY A 21 -5.58 -16.09 3.68
C GLY A 21 -5.37 -14.97 2.69
N ALA A 22 -5.35 -15.28 1.40
CA ALA A 22 -5.69 -14.29 0.39
C ALA A 22 -7.16 -13.92 0.64
N SER A 23 -7.37 -13.10 1.67
CA SER A 23 -8.63 -12.40 1.86
C SER A 23 -8.76 -11.59 0.58
N SER A 24 -9.80 -11.85 -0.20
CA SER A 24 -10.27 -10.91 -1.20
C SER A 24 -10.56 -9.62 -0.44
N ALA A 25 -9.54 -8.81 -0.23
CA ALA A 25 -9.64 -7.55 0.44
C ALA A 25 -10.54 -6.73 -0.48
N THR A 26 -11.82 -6.67 -0.13
CA THR A 26 -12.71 -5.67 -0.67
C THR A 26 -12.01 -4.36 -0.37
N LEU A 27 -11.45 -3.74 -1.41
CA LEU A 27 -10.83 -2.44 -1.26
C LEU A 27 -11.91 -1.52 -0.69
N PRO A 28 -11.64 -0.83 0.43
CA PRO A 28 -12.60 0.11 0.96
C PRO A 28 -12.93 1.15 -0.11
N GLU A 29 -14.20 1.56 -0.17
CA GLU A 29 -14.56 2.67 -1.05
C GLU A 29 -13.69 3.89 -0.73
N PRO A 30 -13.23 4.62 -1.77
CA PRO A 30 -12.42 5.80 -1.56
C PRO A 30 -13.21 6.82 -0.73
N PRO A 31 -12.58 7.44 0.28
CA PRO A 31 -13.24 8.46 1.09
C PRO A 31 -13.56 9.69 0.24
N GLU A 32 -14.73 10.29 0.46
CA GLU A 32 -15.07 11.61 -0.08
C GLU A 32 -14.45 12.70 0.81
N THR A 33 -13.81 13.67 0.16
CA THR A 33 -13.15 14.81 0.82
C THR A 33 -13.99 16.08 0.74
N GLY A 34 -15.00 16.11 -0.14
CA GLY A 34 -15.84 17.27 -0.41
C GLY A 34 -15.18 18.30 -1.33
N ASP A 35 -13.92 18.08 -1.72
CA ASP A 35 -13.26 18.83 -2.79
C ASP A 35 -13.37 18.03 -4.10
N PRO A 36 -14.07 18.57 -5.12
CA PRO A 36 -14.33 17.83 -6.35
C PRO A 36 -13.06 17.48 -7.14
N ALA A 37 -11.99 18.27 -6.99
CA ALA A 37 -10.72 17.99 -7.66
C ALA A 37 -9.98 16.85 -6.94
N VAL A 38 -9.98 16.86 -5.61
CA VAL A 38 -9.37 15.78 -4.80
C VAL A 38 -10.13 14.47 -5.00
N ASP A 39 -11.46 14.51 -4.95
CA ASP A 39 -12.32 13.32 -5.13
C ASP A 39 -12.13 12.69 -6.52
N ALA A 40 -12.00 13.52 -7.57
CA ALA A 40 -11.71 13.04 -8.92
C ALA A 40 -10.33 12.35 -9.02
N VAL A 41 -9.31 12.89 -8.34
CA VAL A 41 -7.97 12.28 -8.31
C VAL A 41 -7.98 10.94 -7.58
N VAL A 42 -8.66 10.85 -6.44
CA VAL A 42 -8.77 9.61 -5.67
C VAL A 42 -9.50 8.53 -6.48
N LEU A 43 -10.60 8.89 -7.15
CA LEU A 43 -11.33 7.97 -8.02
C LEU A 43 -10.47 7.49 -9.21
N ALA A 44 -9.69 8.39 -9.82
CA ALA A 44 -8.78 8.02 -10.91
C ALA A 44 -7.69 7.04 -10.43
N LEU A 45 -7.12 7.24 -9.24
CA LEU A 45 -6.12 6.33 -8.67
C LEU A 45 -6.72 4.96 -8.35
N ALA A 46 -7.94 4.90 -7.80
CA ALA A 46 -8.62 3.64 -7.52
C ALA A 46 -8.80 2.77 -8.78
N ALA A 47 -9.05 3.39 -9.93
CA ALA A 47 -9.17 2.69 -11.21
C ALA A 47 -7.84 2.11 -11.72
N THR A 48 -6.68 2.58 -11.24
CA THR A 48 -5.37 2.13 -11.71
C THR A 48 -4.84 0.89 -10.99
N VAL A 49 -5.50 0.42 -9.94
CA VAL A 49 -5.01 -0.69 -9.11
C VAL A 49 -4.84 -1.99 -9.90
N GLU A 50 -5.63 -2.19 -10.96
CA GLU A 50 -5.55 -3.36 -11.84
C GLU A 50 -4.56 -3.18 -13.02
N GLU A 51 -3.99 -1.99 -13.19
CA GLU A 51 -3.06 -1.67 -14.28
C GLU A 51 -1.63 -2.12 -13.98
N PRO A 52 -0.75 -2.24 -14.99
CA PRO A 52 0.66 -2.53 -14.79
C PRO A 52 1.37 -1.50 -13.90
N LEU A 53 2.39 -1.92 -13.15
CA LEU A 53 3.14 -1.06 -12.22
C LEU A 53 3.60 0.27 -12.83
N GLN A 54 4.06 0.25 -14.08
CA GLN A 54 4.49 1.47 -14.76
C GLN A 54 3.34 2.47 -14.93
N ALA A 55 2.15 2.00 -15.31
CA ALA A 55 0.96 2.84 -15.44
C ALA A 55 0.47 3.36 -14.07
N GLN A 56 0.60 2.54 -13.02
CA GLN A 56 0.31 2.99 -11.65
C GLN A 56 1.24 4.14 -11.22
N VAL A 57 2.55 4.01 -11.46
CA VAL A 57 3.52 5.06 -11.13
C VAL A 57 3.23 6.36 -11.87
N GLU A 58 2.95 6.29 -13.17
CA GLU A 58 2.59 7.46 -13.97
C GLU A 58 1.30 8.13 -13.47
N ALA A 59 0.32 7.33 -13.04
CA ALA A 59 -0.92 7.84 -12.44
C ALA A 59 -0.67 8.54 -11.09
N PHE A 60 0.20 7.97 -10.24
CA PHE A 60 0.58 8.58 -8.97
C PHE A 60 1.34 9.90 -9.16
N ASP A 61 2.27 9.98 -10.12
CA ASP A 61 2.99 11.22 -10.44
C ASP A 61 2.03 12.33 -10.89
N ARG A 62 1.05 11.97 -11.73
CA ARG A 62 0.02 12.91 -12.17
C ARG A 62 -0.85 13.38 -11.02
N ALA A 63 -1.34 12.46 -10.20
CA ALA A 63 -2.15 12.76 -9.02
C ALA A 63 -1.41 13.70 -8.07
N HIS A 64 -0.13 13.43 -7.81
CA HIS A 64 0.70 14.27 -6.94
C HIS A 64 0.78 15.71 -7.45
N ARG A 65 1.04 15.92 -8.74
CA ARG A 65 1.07 17.28 -9.33
C ARG A 65 -0.27 18.00 -9.19
N MET A 66 -1.37 17.32 -9.53
CA MET A 66 -2.71 17.91 -9.43
C MET A 66 -3.07 18.31 -7.99
N LEU A 67 -2.71 17.48 -7.02
CA LEU A 67 -2.94 17.79 -5.60
C LEU A 67 -2.06 18.94 -5.12
N GLN A 68 -0.81 19.03 -5.58
CA GLN A 68 0.07 20.17 -5.27
C GLN A 68 -0.45 21.48 -5.87
N ASP A 69 -0.92 21.45 -7.12
CA ASP A 69 -1.53 22.61 -7.77
C ASP A 69 -2.78 23.05 -6.98
N ARG A 70 -3.64 22.09 -6.60
CA ARG A 70 -4.85 22.38 -5.82
C ARG A 70 -4.53 22.96 -4.44
N LEU A 71 -3.50 22.46 -3.77
CA LEU A 71 -3.06 22.99 -2.48
C LEU A 71 -2.57 24.44 -2.63
N SER A 72 -1.81 24.72 -3.68
CA SER A 72 -1.31 26.06 -3.99
C SER A 72 -2.46 27.05 -4.24
N ASP A 73 -3.53 26.62 -4.90
CA ASP A 73 -4.73 27.44 -5.12
C ASP A 73 -5.50 27.77 -3.84
N VAL A 74 -5.44 26.91 -2.83
CA VAL A 74 -6.14 27.10 -1.54
C VAL A 74 -5.32 27.92 -0.55
N GLU A 75 -3.99 27.83 -0.61
CA GLU A 75 -3.07 28.61 0.24
C GLU A 75 -2.79 30.03 -0.30
N GLY A 76 -3.25 30.35 -1.52
CA GLY A 76 -3.05 31.61 -2.23
C GLY A 76 -3.92 32.79 -1.79
#